data_AF-A0A9R1TZL1-F1
#
_entry.id   AF-A0A9R1TZL1-F1
#
_cell.length_a   1.000
_cell.length_b   1.000
_cell.length_c   1.000
_cell.angle_alpha   90.00
_cell.angle_beta   90.00
_cell.angle_gamma   90.00
#
_symmetry.space_group_name_H-M   'P 1'
#
loop_
_entity.id
_entity.type
_entity.pdbx_description
1 polymer ?
#
loop_
_entity_poly.entity_id
_entity_poly.type
_entity_poly.pdbx_seq_one_letter_code
_entity_poly.pdbx_strand_id
1 'polypeptide(L)'
;MVLCGIECVQRISQYLNIPSGKLQVTQSNTIAADNVVKNITIEGFSSIIQAYANLSKEQELHLGKDRITQTLVRQWLEYAVICVNYADVPANARRVLKELNIALRDNTYITGTHKTIADVALYYALHSIMNGLTYQEQAEYVHVSRWFDNIQQEAKLRHKLKIIDFDLMHLYI
;
A
#
# COMPACT_ATOMS: atom_id res chain seq x y z
N MET A 1 10.17 5.77 -11.50
CA MET A 1 10.51 5.24 -10.16
C MET A 1 9.58 4.08 -9.86
N VAL A 2 10.10 2.92 -9.48
CA VAL A 2 9.28 1.73 -9.14
C VAL A 2 8.69 1.94 -7.74
N LEU A 3 7.36 2.11 -7.66
CA LEU A 3 6.68 2.43 -6.39
C LEU A 3 6.56 1.22 -5.45
N CYS A 4 6.43 0.02 -6.00
CA CYS A 4 6.50 -1.24 -5.26
C CYS A 4 7.95 -1.74 -5.15
N GLY A 5 8.87 -0.84 -4.76
CA GLY A 5 10.32 -1.06 -4.68
C GLY A 5 10.81 -1.68 -3.36
N ILE A 6 12.13 -1.89 -3.24
CA ILE A 6 12.79 -2.39 -2.01
C ILE A 6 12.42 -1.51 -0.80
N GLU A 7 12.44 -0.19 -0.97
CA GLU A 7 12.10 0.73 0.13
C GLU A 7 10.67 0.50 0.66
N CYS A 8 9.70 0.26 -0.24
CA CYS A 8 8.33 -0.05 0.15
C CYS A 8 8.26 -1.36 0.94
N VAL A 9 8.94 -2.41 0.47
CA VAL A 9 9.05 -3.71 1.18
C VAL A 9 9.69 -3.54 2.57
N GLN A 10 10.75 -2.74 2.68
CA GLN A 10 11.41 -2.46 3.96
C GLN A 10 10.47 -1.77 4.94
N ARG A 11 9.73 -0.74 4.49
CA ARG A 11 8.76 -0.02 5.33
C ARG A 11 7.64 -0.94 5.83
N ILE A 12 7.16 -1.84 4.98
CA ILE A 12 6.15 -2.84 5.37
C ILE A 12 6.72 -3.82 6.39
N SER A 13 7.96 -4.31 6.21
CA SER A 13 8.61 -5.19 7.18
C SER A 13 8.78 -4.54 8.56
N GLN A 14 9.14 -3.24 8.57
CA GLN A 14 9.27 -2.45 9.80
C GLN A 14 7.91 -2.29 10.49
N TYR A 15 6.86 -1.97 9.73
CA TYR A 15 5.49 -1.88 10.27
C TYR A 15 5.02 -3.21 10.89
N LEU A 16 5.38 -4.33 10.28
CA LEU A 16 5.03 -5.67 10.79
C LEU A 16 5.97 -6.16 11.91
N ASN A 17 7.01 -5.40 12.27
CA ASN A 17 8.05 -5.80 13.22
C ASN A 17 8.72 -7.14 12.86
N ILE A 18 8.98 -7.36 11.57
CA ILE A 18 9.64 -8.56 11.06
C ILE A 18 10.96 -8.19 10.36
N PRO A 19 11.98 -9.07 10.38
CA PRO A 19 13.19 -8.85 9.60
C PRO A 19 12.86 -8.82 8.10
N SER A 20 13.37 -7.82 7.38
CA SER A 20 13.19 -7.74 5.93
C SER A 20 13.91 -8.86 5.16
N GLY A 21 14.87 -9.54 5.80
CA GLY A 21 15.83 -10.39 5.08
C GLY A 21 16.76 -9.55 4.21
N LYS A 22 17.52 -10.22 3.33
CA LYS A 22 18.35 -9.54 2.32
C LYS A 22 17.48 -9.27 1.10
N LEU A 23 17.23 -8.00 0.83
CA LEU A 23 16.43 -7.57 -0.31
C LEU A 23 17.33 -7.23 -1.49
N GLN A 24 16.98 -7.73 -2.66
CA GLN A 24 17.71 -7.49 -3.90
C GLN A 24 16.76 -7.41 -5.09
N VAL A 25 17.20 -6.71 -6.14
CA VAL A 25 16.52 -6.73 -7.44
C VAL A 25 17.14 -7.84 -8.27
N THR A 26 16.31 -8.75 -8.77
CA THR A 26 16.72 -9.86 -9.63
C THR A 26 17.02 -9.37 -11.05
N GLN A 27 17.62 -10.24 -11.86
CA GLN A 27 17.87 -9.95 -13.28
C GLN A 27 16.59 -9.70 -14.08
N SER A 28 15.45 -10.24 -13.64
CA SER A 28 14.12 -10.02 -14.21
C SER A 28 13.44 -8.73 -13.70
N ASN A 29 14.19 -7.81 -13.08
CA ASN A 29 13.69 -6.56 -12.51
C ASN A 29 12.56 -6.77 -11.47
N THR A 30 12.59 -7.90 -10.78
CA THR A 30 11.66 -8.25 -9.69
C THR A 30 12.38 -8.18 -8.35
N ILE A 31 11.66 -7.94 -7.26
CA ILE A 31 12.27 -7.94 -5.92
C ILE A 31 12.32 -9.38 -5.40
N ALA A 32 13.47 -9.76 -4.85
CA ALA A 32 13.66 -10.99 -4.08
C ALA A 32 14.01 -10.66 -2.63
N ALA A 33 13.51 -11.49 -1.72
CA ALA A 33 13.84 -11.44 -0.31
C ALA A 33 14.41 -12.78 0.15
N ASP A 34 15.67 -12.78 0.55
CA ASP A 34 16.35 -13.97 1.08
C ASP A 34 16.23 -14.04 2.60
N ASN A 35 16.09 -15.26 3.11
CA ASN A 35 16.09 -15.58 4.54
C ASN A 35 14.94 -14.93 5.34
N VAL A 36 13.83 -14.61 4.67
CA VAL A 36 12.56 -14.24 5.31
C VAL A 36 11.93 -15.47 5.97
N VAL A 37 11.88 -16.56 5.22
CA VAL A 37 11.59 -17.92 5.70
C VAL A 37 12.89 -18.70 5.57
N LYS A 38 13.26 -19.50 6.58
CA LYS A 38 14.56 -20.19 6.65
C LYS A 38 14.91 -20.88 5.33
N ASN A 39 16.02 -20.48 4.72
CA ASN A 39 16.58 -21.03 3.48
C ASN A 39 15.67 -20.96 2.24
N ILE A 40 14.72 -20.03 2.21
CA ILE A 40 13.87 -19.79 1.05
C ILE A 40 14.07 -18.35 0.56
N THR A 41 14.30 -18.23 -0.75
CA THR A 41 14.23 -16.97 -1.49
C THR A 41 12.81 -16.81 -1.98
N ILE A 42 12.17 -15.67 -1.66
CA ILE A 42 10.83 -15.35 -2.11
C ILE A 42 10.94 -14.22 -3.12
N GLU A 43 10.44 -14.44 -4.33
CA GLU A 43 10.43 -13.44 -5.40
C GLU A 43 9.02 -12.87 -5.63
N GLY A 44 8.97 -11.59 -5.95
CA GLY A 44 7.74 -10.85 -6.24
C GLY A 44 7.24 -10.07 -5.03
N PHE A 45 6.88 -8.80 -5.27
CA PHE A 45 6.40 -7.89 -4.23
C PHE A 45 5.20 -8.48 -3.47
N SER A 46 4.15 -8.89 -4.20
CA SER A 46 2.94 -9.50 -3.60
C SER A 46 3.25 -10.73 -2.75
N SER A 47 4.11 -11.64 -3.25
CA SER A 47 4.53 -12.85 -2.53
C SER A 47 5.29 -12.52 -1.25
N ILE A 48 6.21 -11.56 -1.30
CA ILE A 48 7.00 -11.13 -0.15
C ILE A 48 6.08 -10.52 0.93
N ILE A 49 5.17 -9.62 0.54
CA ILE A 49 4.24 -8.97 1.48
C ILE A 49 3.29 -9.99 2.11
N GLN A 50 2.80 -10.98 1.36
CA GLN A 50 2.00 -12.07 1.91
C GLN A 50 2.81 -12.94 2.89
N ALA A 51 4.06 -13.28 2.57
CA ALA A 51 4.92 -14.04 3.47
C ALA A 51 5.18 -13.28 4.78
N TYR A 52 5.45 -11.97 4.68
CA TYR A 52 5.59 -11.07 5.81
C TYR A 52 4.36 -11.03 6.70
N ALA A 53 3.16 -10.87 6.12
CA ALA A 53 1.92 -10.87 6.87
C ALA A 53 1.65 -12.23 7.56
N ASN A 54 2.03 -13.35 6.92
CA ASN A 54 1.94 -14.70 7.51
C ASN A 54 2.91 -14.91 8.68
N LEU A 55 4.07 -14.25 8.68
CA LEU A 55 5.05 -14.32 9.77
C LEU A 55 4.74 -13.36 10.93
N SER A 56 3.83 -12.41 10.73
CA SER A 56 3.40 -11.48 11.78
C SER A 56 2.62 -12.21 12.88
N LYS A 57 2.77 -11.74 14.12
CA LYS A 57 1.95 -12.22 15.25
C LYS A 57 0.46 -11.92 15.09
N GLU A 58 0.12 -10.93 14.27
CA GLU A 58 -1.26 -10.47 14.02
C GLU A 58 -1.72 -10.85 12.60
N GLN A 59 -1.35 -12.05 12.13
CA GLN A 59 -1.65 -12.54 10.78
C GLN A 59 -3.12 -12.35 10.37
N GLU A 60 -4.07 -12.73 11.22
CA GLU A 60 -5.51 -12.60 10.93
C GLU A 60 -5.95 -11.14 10.74
N LEU A 61 -5.32 -10.20 11.44
CA LEU A 61 -5.59 -8.77 11.27
C LEU A 61 -5.09 -8.29 9.91
N HIS A 62 -3.94 -8.79 9.45
CA HIS A 62 -3.30 -8.34 8.22
C HIS A 62 -3.87 -8.99 6.96
N LEU A 63 -4.25 -10.27 7.03
CA LEU A 63 -4.76 -11.03 5.88
C LEU A 63 -6.28 -11.15 5.86
N GLY A 64 -6.94 -10.89 6.99
CA GLY A 64 -8.35 -11.15 7.17
C GLY A 64 -8.64 -12.57 7.65
N LYS A 65 -9.76 -12.73 8.37
CA LYS A 65 -10.19 -13.99 8.96
C LYS A 65 -10.92 -14.90 7.97
N ASP A 66 -11.65 -14.29 7.04
CA ASP A 66 -12.46 -15.01 6.06
C ASP A 66 -11.77 -15.04 4.69
N ARG A 67 -12.21 -15.98 3.85
CA ARG A 67 -11.64 -16.21 2.51
C ARG A 67 -11.86 -15.06 1.55
N ILE A 68 -12.94 -14.29 1.71
CA ILE A 68 -13.25 -13.16 0.83
C ILE A 68 -12.23 -12.06 1.10
N THR A 69 -12.03 -11.69 2.36
CA THR A 69 -11.03 -10.69 2.75
C THR A 69 -9.62 -11.12 2.31
N GLN A 70 -9.23 -12.37 2.52
CA GLN A 70 -7.92 -12.88 2.06
C GLN A 70 -7.76 -12.80 0.54
N THR A 71 -8.82 -13.07 -0.22
CA THR A 71 -8.81 -12.95 -1.68
C THR A 71 -8.69 -11.49 -2.12
N LEU A 72 -9.42 -10.59 -1.47
CA LEU A 72 -9.34 -9.15 -1.75
C LEU A 72 -7.95 -8.60 -1.41
N VAL A 73 -7.34 -9.01 -0.30
CA VAL A 73 -5.95 -8.65 0.05
C VAL A 73 -5.02 -9.03 -1.10
N ARG A 74 -5.10 -10.29 -1.57
CA ARG A 74 -4.27 -10.75 -2.69
C ARG A 74 -4.54 -9.94 -3.96
N GLN A 75 -5.80 -9.73 -4.31
CA GLN A 75 -6.18 -8.94 -5.49
C GLN A 75 -5.59 -7.54 -5.46
N TRP A 76 -5.66 -6.84 -4.32
CA TRP A 76 -5.13 -5.48 -4.20
C TRP A 76 -3.60 -5.42 -4.17
N LEU A 77 -2.93 -6.45 -3.65
CA LEU A 77 -1.47 -6.57 -3.78
C LEU A 77 -1.05 -6.80 -5.24
N GLU A 78 -1.77 -7.62 -6.01
CA GLU A 78 -1.52 -7.76 -7.45
C GLU A 78 -1.81 -6.47 -8.22
N TYR A 79 -2.92 -5.79 -7.88
CA TYR A 79 -3.23 -4.47 -8.44
C TYR A 79 -2.11 -3.45 -8.17
N ALA A 80 -1.52 -3.48 -6.96
CA ALA A 80 -0.38 -2.63 -6.65
C ALA A 80 0.80 -2.90 -7.60
N VAL A 81 1.12 -4.17 -7.86
CA VAL A 81 2.22 -4.55 -8.78
C VAL A 81 1.93 -4.17 -10.24
N ILE A 82 0.72 -4.38 -10.72
CA ILE A 82 0.38 -4.23 -12.15
C ILE A 82 0.02 -2.78 -12.49
N CYS A 83 -0.61 -2.04 -11.57
CA CYS A 83 -1.13 -0.70 -11.82
C CYS A 83 -0.35 0.36 -11.04
N VAL A 84 -0.32 0.25 -9.70
CA VAL A 84 0.25 1.30 -8.84
C VAL A 84 1.75 1.43 -9.06
N ASN A 85 2.46 0.34 -9.33
CA ASN A 85 3.91 0.35 -9.51
C ASN A 85 4.39 1.28 -10.64
N TYR A 86 3.53 1.55 -11.62
CA TYR A 86 3.78 2.40 -12.79
C TYR A 86 3.03 3.75 -12.72
N ALA A 87 2.49 4.10 -11.56
CA ALA A 87 1.77 5.34 -11.30
C ALA A 87 2.69 6.54 -11.06
N ASP A 88 4.00 6.39 -11.23
CA ASP A 88 4.93 7.51 -11.37
C ASP A 88 4.71 8.28 -12.68
N VAL A 89 4.09 7.65 -13.68
CA VAL A 89 3.61 8.31 -14.90
C VAL A 89 2.27 9.01 -14.62
N PRO A 90 2.12 10.33 -14.89
CA PRO A 90 0.91 11.09 -14.52
C PRO A 90 -0.41 10.54 -15.07
N ALA A 91 -0.40 9.99 -16.28
CA ALA A 91 -1.60 9.36 -16.86
C ALA A 91 -2.03 8.10 -16.09
N ASN A 92 -1.07 7.29 -15.66
CA ASN A 92 -1.31 6.11 -14.83
C ASN A 92 -1.73 6.51 -13.42
N ALA A 93 -1.13 7.55 -12.84
CA ALA A 93 -1.52 8.10 -11.54
C ALA A 93 -3.01 8.48 -11.53
N ARG A 94 -3.46 9.27 -12.51
CA ARG A 94 -4.88 9.66 -12.63
C ARG A 94 -5.80 8.45 -12.78
N ARG A 95 -5.41 7.45 -13.57
CA ARG A 95 -6.19 6.21 -13.72
C ARG A 95 -6.31 5.46 -12.39
N VAL A 96 -5.18 5.25 -11.71
CA VAL A 96 -5.12 4.57 -10.41
C VAL A 96 -5.96 5.30 -9.36
N LEU A 97 -5.81 6.62 -9.25
CA LEU A 97 -6.58 7.43 -8.31
C LEU A 97 -8.08 7.34 -8.58
N LYS A 98 -8.53 7.37 -9.84
CA LYS A 98 -9.94 7.18 -10.20
C LYS A 98 -10.47 5.80 -9.80
N GLU A 99 -9.73 4.74 -10.10
CA GLU A 99 -10.12 3.37 -9.79
C GLU A 99 -10.19 3.14 -8.27
N LEU A 100 -9.20 3.63 -7.51
CA LEU A 100 -9.21 3.55 -6.05
C LEU A 100 -10.32 4.39 -5.43
N ASN A 101 -10.62 5.57 -6.00
CA ASN A 101 -11.70 6.43 -5.52
C ASN A 101 -13.06 5.74 -5.63
N ILE A 102 -13.28 4.98 -6.71
CA ILE A 102 -14.49 4.16 -6.87
C ILE A 102 -14.51 3.01 -5.86
N ALA A 103 -13.40 2.29 -5.70
CA ALA A 103 -13.31 1.14 -4.80
C ALA A 103 -13.51 1.51 -3.31
N LEU A 104 -13.06 2.71 -2.92
CA LEU A 104 -13.14 3.23 -1.56
C LEU A 104 -14.42 4.03 -1.28
N ARG A 105 -15.33 4.15 -2.25
CA ARG A 105 -16.56 4.92 -2.12
C ARG A 105 -17.40 4.47 -0.93
N ASP A 106 -17.62 3.15 -0.84
CA ASP A 106 -18.52 2.52 0.13
C ASP A 106 -17.76 1.76 1.24
N ASN A 107 -16.42 1.84 1.25
CA ASN A 107 -15.57 1.08 2.16
C ASN A 107 -14.63 1.99 2.96
N THR A 108 -14.43 1.73 4.24
CA THR A 108 -13.46 2.48 5.06
C THR A 108 -12.02 2.15 4.68
N TYR A 109 -11.77 0.92 4.28
CA TYR A 109 -10.48 0.36 3.87
C TYR A 109 -10.63 -0.37 2.54
N ILE A 110 -9.53 -0.64 1.84
CA ILE A 110 -9.58 -1.15 0.46
C ILE A 110 -10.21 -2.56 0.37
N THR A 111 -10.18 -3.31 1.47
CA THR A 111 -10.76 -4.64 1.60
C THR A 111 -12.08 -4.67 2.40
N GLY A 112 -12.64 -3.51 2.77
CA GLY A 112 -13.91 -3.42 3.49
C GLY A 112 -13.85 -2.51 4.72
N THR A 113 -14.26 -3.02 5.88
CA THR A 113 -14.40 -2.23 7.13
C THR A 113 -13.20 -2.29 8.05
N HIS A 114 -12.24 -3.19 7.79
CA HIS A 114 -11.03 -3.37 8.58
C HIS A 114 -9.79 -3.16 7.71
N LYS A 115 -8.76 -2.54 8.30
CA LYS A 115 -7.47 -2.32 7.66
C LYS A 115 -6.73 -3.64 7.50
N THR A 116 -6.19 -3.89 6.31
CA THR A 116 -5.37 -5.08 6.01
C THR A 116 -4.00 -4.68 5.50
N ILE A 117 -3.16 -5.67 5.19
CA ILE A 117 -1.83 -5.40 4.61
C ILE A 117 -1.90 -4.76 3.23
N ALA A 118 -3.02 -4.92 2.51
CA ALA A 118 -3.25 -4.25 1.23
C ALA A 118 -3.30 -2.72 1.42
N ASP A 119 -3.99 -2.24 2.46
CA ASP A 119 -4.03 -0.80 2.76
C ASP A 119 -2.63 -0.25 3.07
N VAL A 120 -1.84 -0.99 3.85
CA VAL A 120 -0.47 -0.61 4.22
C VAL A 120 0.43 -0.54 2.98
N ALA A 121 0.34 -1.54 2.10
CA ALA A 121 1.12 -1.58 0.87
C ALA A 121 0.75 -0.43 -0.07
N LEU A 122 -0.54 -0.16 -0.24
CA LEU A 122 -1.03 0.95 -1.06
C LEU A 122 -0.64 2.31 -0.47
N TYR A 123 -0.71 2.49 0.85
CA TYR A 123 -0.31 3.73 1.51
C TYR A 123 1.14 4.09 1.18
N TYR A 124 2.06 3.16 1.36
CA TYR A 124 3.47 3.42 1.06
C TYR A 124 3.72 3.62 -0.44
N ALA A 125 3.07 2.86 -1.30
CA ALA A 125 3.22 2.99 -2.76
C ALA A 125 2.64 4.32 -3.30
N LEU A 126 1.59 4.85 -2.68
CA LEU A 126 0.90 6.06 -3.12
C LEU A 126 1.41 7.33 -2.43
N HIS A 127 2.22 7.24 -1.37
CA HIS A 127 2.58 8.40 -0.54
C HIS A 127 3.15 9.57 -1.36
N SER A 128 4.10 9.30 -2.27
CA SER A 128 4.69 10.34 -3.12
C SER A 128 3.70 10.96 -4.10
N ILE A 129 2.74 10.17 -4.59
CA ILE A 129 1.68 10.65 -5.49
C ILE A 129 0.74 11.56 -4.72
N MET A 130 0.23 11.10 -3.57
CA MET A 130 -0.70 11.86 -2.73
C MET A 130 -0.08 13.17 -2.25
N ASN A 131 1.22 13.18 -1.92
CA ASN A 131 1.93 14.37 -1.49
C ASN A 131 2.13 15.39 -2.62
N GLY A 132 2.05 14.95 -3.88
CA GLY A 132 2.15 15.81 -5.06
C GLY A 132 0.82 16.38 -5.55
N LEU A 133 -0.31 15.94 -5.00
CA LEU A 133 -1.63 16.43 -5.41
C LEU A 133 -1.90 17.84 -4.90
N THR A 134 -2.54 18.64 -5.73
CA THR A 134 -3.16 19.91 -5.32
C THR A 134 -4.41 19.66 -4.47
N TYR A 135 -4.85 20.64 -3.68
CA TYR A 135 -6.10 20.54 -2.91
C TYR A 135 -7.31 20.25 -3.81
N GLN A 136 -7.34 20.79 -5.02
CA GLN A 136 -8.39 20.52 -6.00
C GLN A 136 -8.41 19.05 -6.43
N GLU A 137 -7.25 18.46 -6.74
CA GLU A 137 -7.14 17.04 -7.09
C GLU A 137 -7.46 16.13 -5.90
N GLN A 138 -7.04 16.53 -4.68
CA GLN A 138 -7.41 15.80 -3.46
C GLN A 138 -8.93 15.71 -3.27
N ALA A 139 -9.68 16.76 -3.61
CA ALA A 139 -11.13 16.70 -3.57
C ALA A 139 -11.77 15.99 -4.76
N GLU A 140 -11.16 16.02 -5.95
CA GLU A 140 -11.57 15.15 -7.06
C GLU A 140 -11.54 13.67 -6.62
N TYR A 141 -10.52 13.29 -5.87
CA TYR A 141 -10.33 11.93 -5.33
C TYR A 141 -10.69 11.82 -3.84
N VAL A 142 -11.83 12.39 -3.45
CA VAL A 142 -12.25 12.54 -2.04
C VAL A 142 -12.23 11.23 -1.23
N HIS A 143 -12.59 10.08 -1.82
CA HIS A 143 -12.61 8.81 -1.10
C HIS A 143 -11.20 8.26 -0.86
N VAL A 144 -10.28 8.46 -1.81
CA VAL A 144 -8.85 8.15 -1.65
C VAL A 144 -8.24 9.07 -0.60
N SER A 145 -8.50 10.37 -0.69
CA SER A 145 -8.02 11.38 0.26
C SER A 145 -8.46 11.06 1.69
N ARG A 146 -9.75 10.79 1.91
CA ARG A 146 -10.29 10.37 3.21
C ARG A 146 -9.62 9.08 3.72
N TRP A 147 -9.49 8.07 2.86
CA TRP A 147 -8.85 6.81 3.23
C TRP A 147 -7.37 7.02 3.62
N PHE A 148 -6.65 7.80 2.82
CA PHE A 148 -5.24 8.09 3.05
C PHE A 148 -5.06 8.88 4.35
N ASP A 149 -5.91 9.88 4.59
CA ASP A 149 -5.91 10.66 5.83
C ASP A 149 -6.17 9.77 7.06
N ASN A 150 -7.15 8.87 6.98
CA ASN A 150 -7.42 7.93 8.06
C ASN A 150 -6.23 6.98 8.34
N ILE A 151 -5.62 6.43 7.28
CA ILE A 151 -4.48 5.49 7.42
C ILE A 151 -3.25 6.20 8.02
N GLN A 152 -2.94 7.41 7.57
CA GLN A 152 -1.72 8.10 8.00
C GLN A 152 -1.75 8.51 9.48
N GLN A 153 -2.90 8.52 10.16
CA GLN A 153 -2.99 8.87 11.58
C GLN A 153 -2.26 7.85 12.48
N GLU A 154 -2.10 6.61 12.03
CA GLU A 154 -1.35 5.60 12.79
C GLU A 154 0.15 5.90 12.78
N ALA A 155 0.68 6.33 13.93
CA ALA A 155 2.09 6.68 14.09
C ALA A 155 3.05 5.52 13.74
N LYS A 156 2.67 4.29 14.07
CA LYS A 156 3.46 3.08 13.77
C LYS A 156 3.64 2.87 12.26
N LEU A 157 2.59 3.10 11.48
CA LEU A 157 2.58 2.96 10.03
C LEU A 157 3.24 4.16 9.35
N ARG A 158 2.92 5.37 9.79
CA ARG A 158 3.54 6.58 9.22
C ARG A 158 5.04 6.60 9.42
N HIS A 159 5.51 6.16 10.59
CA HIS A 159 6.92 6.19 10.99
C HIS A 159 7.53 7.59 10.77
N LYS A 160 8.41 7.75 9.76
CA LYS A 160 9.07 9.03 9.41
C LYS A 160 8.44 9.75 8.22
N LEU A 161 7.36 9.24 7.65
CA LEU A 161 6.69 9.89 6.53
C LEU A 161 6.02 11.19 6.98
N LYS A 162 6.09 12.19 6.10
CA LYS A 162 5.36 13.45 6.29
C LYS A 162 3.86 13.18 6.29
N ILE A 163 3.14 13.81 7.23
CA ILE A 163 1.68 13.89 7.20
C ILE A 163 1.29 14.77 6.01
N ILE A 164 0.36 14.29 5.20
CA ILE A 164 -0.20 15.02 4.07
C ILE A 164 -1.48 15.68 4.57
N ASP A 165 -1.53 17.00 4.53
CA ASP A 165 -2.72 17.72 4.95
C ASP A 165 -3.77 17.68 3.84
N PHE A 166 -4.99 17.31 4.21
CA PHE A 166 -6.14 17.31 3.33
C PHE A 166 -7.08 18.43 3.73
N ASP A 167 -7.11 19.49 2.92
CA ASP A 167 -8.00 20.62 3.15
C ASP A 167 -9.16 20.58 2.14
N LEU A 168 -10.18 19.80 2.49
CA LEU A 168 -11.37 19.64 1.66
C LEU A 168 -12.39 20.77 1.85
N MET A 169 -12.18 21.66 2.83
CA MET A 169 -13.13 22.72 3.20
C MET A 169 -12.88 24.04 2.45
N HIS A 170 -11.67 24.27 1.95
CA HIS A 170 -11.29 25.52 1.27
C HIS A 170 -11.58 25.56 -0.24
N LEU A 171 -12.40 24.64 -0.77
CA LEU A 171 -12.72 24.59 -2.20
C LEU A 171 -13.98 25.38 -2.59
N TYR A 172 -14.63 26.01 -1.62
CA TYR A 172 -15.86 26.79 -1.79
C TYR A 172 -15.70 28.28 -1.47
N ILE A 173 -14.46 28.80 -1.44
CA ILE A 173 -14.17 30.23 -1.24
C ILE A 173 -13.52 30.82 -2.50
#